data_AF-A0AAQ3KX33-F1
#
_entry.id   AF-A0AAQ3KX33-F1
#
_cell.length_a   1.000
_cell.length_b   1.000
_cell.length_c   1.000
_cell.angle_alpha   90.00
_cell.angle_beta   90.00
_cell.angle_gamma   90.00
#
_symmetry.space_group_name_H-M   'P 1'
#
loop_
_entity.id
_entity.type
_entity.pdbx_description
1 polymer ?
#
loop_
_entity_poly.entity_id
_entity_poly.type
_entity_poly.pdbx_seq_one_letter_code
_entity_poly.pdbx_strand_id
1 'polypeptide(L)' 'MEEVEAAFQVFAAELQRVLPKLGFREAAVPDACQQMIAAYDENDDRRIDFDDQFVKFMESSLIC' A
#
# COMPACT_ATOMS: atom_id res chain seq x y z
N MET A 1 2.99 -7.85 21.94
CA MET A 1 3.76 -8.48 20.84
C MET A 1 3.02 -8.32 19.52
N GLU A 2 1.68 -8.26 19.51
CA GLU A 2 0.88 -7.91 18.31
C GLU A 2 0.95 -6.41 17.93
N GLU A 3 1.00 -5.48 18.91
CA GLU A 3 1.07 -4.03 18.62
C GLU A 3 2.35 -3.57 17.92
N VAL A 4 3.45 -4.33 18.00
CA VAL A 4 4.71 -3.97 17.33
C VAL A 4 4.73 -4.40 15.86
N GLU A 5 3.96 -5.41 15.45
CA GLU A 5 3.87 -5.81 14.03
C GLU A 5 2.94 -4.89 13.23
N ALA A 6 1.86 -4.40 13.85
CA ALA A 6 0.96 -3.44 13.21
C ALA A 6 1.66 -2.12 12.77
N ALA A 7 2.86 -1.82 13.30
CA ALA A 7 3.65 -0.65 12.94
C ALA A 7 4.37 -0.79 11.58
N PHE A 8 4.48 -2.00 11.04
CA PHE A 8 5.08 -2.27 9.73
C PHE A 8 4.05 -2.45 8.61
N GLN A 9 2.77 -2.23 8.93
CA GLN A 9 1.67 -2.36 7.99
C GLN A 9 1.26 -0.99 7.46
N VAL A 10 1.14 -0.89 6.15
CA VAL A 10 0.70 0.34 5.48
C VAL A 10 -0.81 0.31 5.30
N PHE A 11 -1.47 1.35 5.81
CA PHE A 11 -2.90 1.54 5.65
C PHE A 11 -3.24 2.31 4.36
N ALA A 12 -4.46 2.13 3.86
CA ALA A 12 -4.99 2.87 2.71
C ALA A 12 -4.84 4.39 2.87
N ALA A 13 -5.05 4.89 4.09
CA ALA A 13 -4.92 6.31 4.42
C ALA A 13 -3.47 6.83 4.34
N GLU A 14 -2.48 5.97 4.60
CA GLU A 14 -1.06 6.34 4.49
C GLU A 14 -0.62 6.34 3.03
N LEU A 15 -1.00 5.31 2.27
CA LEU A 15 -0.80 5.28 0.81
C LEU A 15 -1.39 6.52 0.14
N GLN A 16 -2.62 6.90 0.51
CA GLN A 16 -3.29 8.07 -0.04
C GLN A 16 -2.59 9.40 0.27
N ARG A 17 -1.74 9.45 1.31
CA ARG A 17 -0.93 10.62 1.68
C ARG A 17 0.45 10.64 1.03
N VAL A 18 1.04 9.46 0.79
CA VAL A 18 2.43 9.32 0.32
C VAL A 18 2.50 9.21 -1.20
N LEU A 19 1.62 8.41 -1.82
CA LEU A 19 1.62 8.15 -3.26
C LEU A 19 1.48 9.42 -4.12
N PRO A 20 0.61 10.41 -3.79
CA PRO A 20 0.55 11.65 -4.56
C PRO A 20 1.85 12.48 -4.46
N LYS A 21 2.58 12.38 -3.35
CA LYS A 21 3.88 13.06 -3.17
C LYS A 21 5.00 12.40 -3.96
N LEU A 22 4.85 11.10 -4.26
CA LEU A 22 5.77 10.33 -5.10
C LEU A 22 5.43 10.43 -6.61
N GLY A 23 4.36 11.13 -6.99
CA GLY A 23 3.96 11.36 -8.38
C GLY A 23 2.78 10.52 -8.87
N PHE A 24 2.30 9.56 -8.06
CA PHE A 24 1.15 8.73 -8.36
C PHE A 24 -0.15 9.47 -8.00
N ARG A 25 -0.66 10.28 -8.92
CA ARG A 25 -1.84 11.13 -8.68
C ARG A 25 -3.14 10.34 -8.63
N GLU A 26 -3.17 9.17 -9.24
CA GLU A 26 -4.28 8.22 -9.27
C GLU A 26 -4.63 7.74 -7.85
N ALA A 27 -3.64 7.68 -6.96
CA ALA A 27 -3.83 7.31 -5.56
C ALA A 27 -4.60 8.35 -4.75
N ALA A 28 -4.73 9.60 -5.24
CA ALA A 28 -5.53 10.63 -4.61
C ALA A 28 -7.04 10.45 -4.86
N VAL A 29 -7.44 9.57 -5.79
CA VAL A 29 -8.83 9.23 -6.04
C VAL A 29 -9.39 8.46 -4.84
N PRO A 30 -10.64 8.74 -4.40
CA PRO A 30 -11.31 7.95 -3.38
C PRO A 30 -11.28 6.46 -3.74
N ASP A 31 -11.03 5.61 -2.74
CA ASP A 31 -10.99 4.15 -2.86
C ASP A 31 -9.89 3.56 -3.77
N ALA A 32 -9.09 4.38 -4.46
CA ALA A 32 -7.97 3.89 -5.28
C ALA A 32 -6.96 3.12 -4.43
N CYS A 33 -6.60 3.64 -3.26
CA CYS A 33 -5.68 2.93 -2.35
C CYS A 33 -6.29 1.65 -1.77
N GLN A 34 -7.62 1.55 -1.64
CA GLN A 34 -8.26 0.30 -1.22
C GLN A 34 -8.23 -0.75 -2.33
N GLN A 35 -8.45 -0.35 -3.58
CA GLN A 35 -8.31 -1.25 -4.74
C GLN A 35 -6.86 -1.71 -4.93
N MET A 36 -5.90 -0.82 -4.66
CA MET A 36 -4.47 -1.17 -4.68
C MET A 36 -4.14 -2.18 -3.59
N ILE A 37 -4.61 -1.97 -2.36
CA ILE A 37 -4.43 -2.95 -1.29
C ILE A 37 -5.03 -4.30 -1.68
N ALA A 38 -6.28 -4.32 -2.16
CA ALA A 38 -6.93 -5.55 -2.59
C ALA A 38 -6.20 -6.33 -3.71
N ALA A 39 -5.33 -5.67 -4.49
CA ALA A 39 -4.55 -6.31 -5.54
C ALA A 39 -3.27 -7.00 -5.04
N TYR A 40 -2.73 -6.57 -3.88
CA TYR A 40 -1.46 -7.06 -3.34
C TYR A 40 -1.58 -7.63 -1.91
N ASP A 41 -2.77 -7.55 -1.31
CA ASP A 41 -3.13 -8.17 -0.04
C ASP A 41 -3.23 -9.69 -0.20
N GLU A 42 -2.10 -10.36 0.05
CA GLU A 42 -1.93 -11.82 0.00
C GLU A 42 -2.35 -12.52 1.31
N ASN A 43 -2.42 -11.80 2.43
CA ASN A 43 -2.70 -12.34 3.76
C ASN A 43 -4.16 -12.08 4.23
N ASP A 44 -4.94 -11.35 3.42
CA ASP A 44 -6.36 -10.96 3.63
C ASP A 44 -6.58 -10.14 4.91
N ASP A 45 -5.56 -9.39 5.34
CA ASP A 45 -5.61 -8.54 6.52
C ASP A 45 -6.13 -7.12 6.22
N ARG A 46 -6.43 -6.85 4.94
CA ARG A 46 -6.86 -5.56 4.37
C ARG A 46 -5.83 -4.46 4.52
N ARG A 47 -4.56 -4.82 4.57
CA ARG A 47 -3.40 -3.94 4.68
C ARG A 47 -2.34 -4.42 3.71
N ILE A 48 -1.27 -3.64 3.62
CA ILE A 48 -0.08 -4.01 2.86
C ILE A 48 1.10 -4.06 3.84
N ASP A 49 1.71 -5.23 3.97
CA ASP A 49 2.98 -5.41 4.66
C ASP A 49 4.11 -4.75 3.86
N PHE A 50 4.94 -3.96 4.54
CA PHE A 50 6.03 -3.22 3.90
C PHE A 50 7.03 -4.13 3.18
N ASP A 51 7.41 -5.25 3.79
CA ASP A 51 8.52 -6.07 3.31
C ASP A 51 8.16 -6.92 2.07
N ASP A 52 6.99 -7.56 2.08
CA ASP A 52 6.62 -8.53 1.04
C ASP A 52 5.60 -7.98 0.03
N GLN A 53 4.69 -7.09 0.43
CA GLN A 53 3.57 -6.65 -0.42
C GLN A 53 3.83 -5.25 -1.00
N PHE A 54 4.33 -4.30 -0.20
CA PHE A 54 4.64 -2.95 -0.68
C PHE A 54 5.81 -2.95 -1.66
N VAL A 55 6.86 -3.75 -1.41
CA VAL A 55 8.00 -3.89 -2.31
C VAL A 55 7.55 -4.44 -3.67
N LYS A 56 6.75 -5.52 -3.70
CA LYS A 56 6.17 -6.07 -4.95
C LYS A 56 5.33 -5.05 -5.72
N PHE A 57 4.53 -4.25 -5.01
CA PHE A 57 3.77 -3.15 -5.60
C PHE A 57 4.68 -2.11 -6.27
N MET A 58 5.75 -1.69 -5.58
CA MET A 58 6.71 -0.72 -6.10
C MET A 58 7.50 -1.28 -7.29
N GLU A 59 7.96 -2.53 -7.23
CA GLU A 59 8.64 -3.20 -8.34
C GLU A 59 7.74 -3.30 -9.58
N SER A 60 6.46 -3.60 -9.40
CA SER A 60 5.49 -3.68 -10.51
C SER A 60 5.17 -2.30 -11.11
N SER A 61 5.32 -1.23 -10.33
CA SER A 61 5.01 0.16 -10.73
C SER A 61 6.20 0.94 -11.29
N LEU A 62 7.44 0.51 -10.97
CA LEU A 62 8.69 1.17 -11.40
C LEU A 62 9.19 0.68 -12.77
N ILE A 63 8.58 -0.36 -13.34
CA ILE A 63 8.90 -0.83 -14.69
C ILE A 63 8.07 -0.01 -15.69
N CYS A 64 8.59 1.16 -16.04
CA CYS A 64 8.24 1.92 -17.24
C CYS A 64 9.41 1.89 -18.22
#